data_AF-A0A482VG79-F1
#
_entry.id   AF-A0A482VG79-F1
#
_cell.length_a   1.000
_cell.length_b   1.000
_cell.length_c   1.000
_cell.angle_alpha   90.00
_cell.angle_beta   90.00
_cell.angle_gamma   90.00
#
_symmetry.space_group_name_H-M   'P 1'
#
loop_
_entity.id
_entity.type
_entity.pdbx_description
1 polymer ?
#
loop_
_entity_poly.entity_id
_entity_poly.type
_entity_poly.pdbx_seq_one_letter_code
_entity_poly.pdbx_strand_id
1 'polypeptide(L)' 'MEARENGDIDENITVPFITVIADGAWCKRSYRTAYNARSGAACIVSQRTGKLLFLEVIIYVLKLDRLFIVHED' A
#
# COMPACT_ATOMS: atom_id res chain seq x y z
N MET A 1 20.42 17.05 -6.06
CA MET A 1 19.53 17.42 -7.17
C MET A 1 18.23 17.88 -6.59
N GLU A 2 17.81 19.07 -6.96
CA GLU A 2 16.58 19.71 -6.49
C GLU A 2 15.39 19.32 -7.36
N ALA A 3 14.16 19.38 -6.82
CA ALA A 3 12.94 19.00 -7.55
C ALA A 3 12.73 19.81 -8.85
N ARG A 4 13.19 21.07 -8.88
CA ARG A 4 13.15 21.94 -10.07
C ARG A 4 14.04 21.44 -11.20
N GLU A 5 15.22 20.91 -10.88
CA GLU A 5 16.16 20.36 -11.86
C GLU A 5 15.62 19.08 -12.50
N ASN A 6 14.77 18.37 -11.78
CA ASN A 6 14.21 17.08 -12.20
C ASN A 6 12.88 17.21 -12.95
N GLY A 7 12.29 18.41 -13.04
CA GLY A 7 10.95 18.61 -13.59
C GLY A 7 9.83 18.07 -12.69
N ASP A 8 10.12 17.80 -11.42
CA ASP A 8 9.17 17.28 -10.42
C ASP A 8 8.35 18.44 -9.79
N ILE A 9 7.95 19.41 -10.61
CA ILE A 9 7.20 20.61 -10.25
C ILE A 9 6.09 20.81 -11.28
N ASP A 10 4.85 20.97 -10.82
CA ASP A 10 3.75 21.36 -11.69
C ASP A 10 3.71 22.89 -11.72
N GLU A 11 3.71 23.48 -12.90
CA GLU A 11 3.74 24.94 -13.08
C GLU A 11 2.55 25.64 -12.43
N ASN A 12 1.45 24.92 -12.20
CA ASN A 12 0.25 25.43 -11.52
C ASN A 12 0.25 25.15 -10.01
N ILE A 13 1.12 24.26 -9.53
CA ILE A 13 1.17 23.81 -8.13
C ILE A 13 2.59 24.05 -7.61
N THR A 14 2.77 25.05 -6.76
CA THR A 14 4.05 25.46 -6.16
C THR A 14 4.73 24.38 -5.29
N VAL A 15 4.11 23.21 -5.12
CA VAL A 15 4.60 22.13 -4.27
C VAL A 15 5.26 21.06 -5.14
N PRO A 16 6.52 20.70 -4.88
CA PRO A 16 7.18 19.63 -5.61
C PRO A 16 6.52 18.28 -5.33
N PHE A 17 6.50 17.40 -6.32
CA PHE A 17 5.96 16.04 -6.19
C PHE A 17 7.07 14.99 -6.37
N ILE A 18 6.75 13.72 -6.11
CA ILE A 18 7.64 12.61 -6.41
C ILE A 18 6.85 11.48 -7.05
N THR A 19 7.43 10.84 -8.07
CA THR A 19 6.82 9.64 -8.65
C THR A 19 7.10 8.43 -7.76
N VAL A 20 6.03 7.70 -7.44
CA VAL A 20 6.07 6.54 -6.56
C VAL A 20 5.38 5.35 -7.20
N ILE A 21 5.77 4.15 -6.76
CA ILE A 21 5.11 2.89 -7.02
C ILE A 21 4.34 2.54 -5.75
N ALA A 22 3.03 2.36 -5.87
CA ALA A 22 2.19 1.84 -4.79
C ALA A 22 1.96 0.35 -5.05
N ASP A 23 2.29 -0.48 -4.06
CA ASP A 23 2.10 -1.94 -4.13
C ASP A 23 1.52 -2.45 -2.80
N GLY A 24 0.91 -3.62 -2.86
CA GLY A 24 0.32 -4.24 -1.69
C GLY A 24 -0.02 -5.70 -1.95
N ALA A 25 0.12 -6.50 -0.89
CA ALA A 25 -0.17 -7.92 -0.96
C ALA A 25 -0.95 -8.37 0.26
N TRP A 26 -1.88 -9.29 0.03
CA TRP A 26 -2.56 -10.01 1.09
C TRP A 26 -1.77 -11.26 1.46
N CYS A 27 -1.64 -11.53 2.76
CA CYS A 27 -1.00 -12.75 3.20
C CYS A 27 -1.91 -13.95 2.86
N LYS A 28 -1.29 -15.06 2.43
CA LYS A 28 -1.94 -16.39 2.36
C LYS A 28 -1.52 -17.20 3.57
N ARG A 29 -2.44 -18.02 4.09
CA ARG A 29 -2.15 -18.97 5.18
C ARG A 29 -2.41 -20.39 4.68
N SER A 30 -1.56 -21.33 5.10
CA SER A 30 -1.54 -22.72 4.64
C SER A 30 -2.12 -23.74 5.63
N TYR A 31 -2.76 -23.29 6.71
CA TYR A 31 -3.24 -24.22 7.74
C TYR A 31 -4.46 -25.02 7.27
N ARG A 32 -4.30 -26.34 7.12
CA ARG A 32 -5.28 -27.33 6.65
C ARG A 32 -5.75 -27.15 5.21
N THR A 33 -6.12 -25.93 4.83
CA THR A 33 -6.46 -25.52 3.45
C THR A 33 -5.80 -24.17 3.17
N ALA A 34 -5.53 -23.86 1.90
CA ALA A 34 -5.03 -22.53 1.54
C ALA A 34 -6.17 -21.50 1.64
N TYR A 35 -5.98 -20.43 2.42
CA TYR A 35 -6.96 -19.34 2.55
C TYR A 35 -6.28 -17.97 2.64
N ASN A 36 -7.03 -16.92 2.28
CA ASN A 36 -6.59 -15.53 2.44
C ASN A 36 -6.55 -15.19 3.94
N ALA A 37 -5.39 -14.78 4.44
CA ALA A 37 -5.28 -14.30 5.80
C ALA A 37 -5.97 -12.94 5.94
N ARG A 38 -6.39 -12.61 7.16
CA ARG A 38 -6.94 -11.28 7.52
C ARG A 38 -5.83 -10.26 7.80
N SER A 39 -4.72 -10.42 7.11
CA SER A 39 -3.56 -9.56 7.23
C SER A 39 -2.95 -9.34 5.87
N GLY A 40 -2.41 -8.16 5.66
CA GLY A 40 -1.70 -7.79 4.44
C GLY A 40 -0.70 -6.69 4.74
N ALA A 41 -0.01 -6.26 3.69
CA ALA A 41 0.86 -5.10 3.75
C ALA A 41 0.67 -4.24 2.50
N ALA A 42 0.83 -2.94 2.66
CA ALA A 42 0.88 -1.97 1.58
C ALA A 42 2.17 -1.16 1.71
N CYS A 43 2.79 -0.81 0.58
CA CYS A 43 4.00 -0.02 0.56
C CYS A 43 3.97 1.05 -0.53
N ILE A 44 4.68 2.14 -0.25
CA ILE A 44 4.98 3.20 -1.22
C ILE A 44 6.48 3.23 -1.41
N VAL A 45 6.92 3.03 -2.65
CA VAL A 45 8.33 2.99 -3.03
C VAL A 45 8.62 4.11 -4.01
N SER A 46 9.69 4.86 -3.78
CA SER A 46 10.18 5.87 -4.73
C SER A 46 10.57 5.20 -6.04
N GLN A 47 9.95 5.59 -7.15
CA GLN A 47 10.28 5.01 -8.47
C GLN A 47 11.75 5.28 -8.84
N ARG A 48 12.24 6.49 -8.55
CA ARG A 48 13.59 6.92 -8.94
C ARG A 48 14.70 6.23 -8.14
N THR A 49 14.50 6.03 -6.84
CA THR A 49 15.57 5.55 -5.95
C THR A 49 15.37 4.11 -5.51
N GLY A 50 14.19 3.52 -5.72
CA GLY A 50 13.81 2.23 -5.18
C GLY A 50 13.67 2.20 -3.65
N LYS A 51 13.76 3.37 -2.98
CA LYS A 51 13.67 3.46 -1.53
C LYS A 51 12.22 3.37 -1.06
N LEU A 52 12.01 2.63 0.02
CA LEU A 52 10.74 2.56 0.72
C LEU A 52 10.47 3.89 1.42
N LEU A 53 9.35 4.51 1.09
CA LEU A 53 8.89 5.76 1.69
C LEU A 53 7.85 5.51 2.78
N PHE A 54 7.06 4.47 2.61
CA PHE A 54 6.00 4.10 3.55
C PHE A 54 5.74 2.60 3.50
N LEU A 55 5.44 2.02 4.66
CA LEU A 55 5.02 0.62 4.82
C LEU A 55 3.95 0.56 5.90
N GLU A 56 2.83 -0.06 5.56
CA GLU A 56 1.73 -0.32 6.49
C GLU A 56 1.44 -1.81 6.58
N VAL A 57 1.09 -2.24 7.79
CA VAL A 57 0.58 -3.59 8.05
C VAL A 57 -0.91 -3.49 8.32
N ILE A 58 -1.68 -4.18 7.49
CA ILE A 58 -3.14 -4.20 7.57
C ILE A 58 -3.53 -5.43 8.38
N ILE A 59 -4.34 -5.25 9.42
CA ILE A 59 -4.88 -6.34 10.24
C ILE A 59 -6.37 -6.12 10.42
N TYR A 60 -7.19 -7.08 9.99
CA TYR A 60 -8.59 -7.12 10.38
C TYR A 60 -8.73 -7.94 11.66
N VAL A 61 -8.77 -7.23 12.79
CA VAL A 61 -9.29 -7.82 14.03
C VAL A 61 -10.80 -7.93 13.84
N LEU A 62 -11.32 -9.16 13.78
CA LEU A 62 -12.74 -9.34 13.94
C LEU A 62 -13.15 -8.76 15.30
N LYS A 63 -13.87 -7.64 15.29
CA LYS A 63 -14.81 -7.33 16.36
C LYS A 63 -15.79 -8.49 16.35
N LEU A 64 -15.78 -9.30 17.40
CA LEU A 64 -16.59 -10.51 17.51
C LEU A 64 -18.04 -10.15 17.84
N ASP A 65 -18.66 -9.28 17.05
CA ASP A 65 -20.05 -8.86 17.23
C ASP A 65 -20.72 -8.73 15.86
N ARG A 66 -21.45 -9.80 15.51
CA ARG A 66 -22.48 -9.90 14.46
C ARG A 66 -22.04 -9.62 13.02
N LEU A 67 -21.78 -10.74 12.33
CA LEU A 67 -22.29 -11.08 10.99
C LEU A 67 -22.59 -9.91 10.04
N PHE A 68 -21.59 -9.54 9.23
CA PHE A 68 -21.81 -9.21 7.83
C PHE A 68 -20.69 -9.91 7.03
N ILE A 69 -21.05 -11.01 6.37
CA ILE A 69 -20.22 -11.59 5.31
C ILE A 69 -20.52 -10.77 4.07
N VAL A 70 -19.60 -9.90 3.66
CA VAL A 70 -19.57 -9.46 2.26
C VAL A 70 -18.85 -10.57 1.51
N HIS A 71 -19.64 -11.33 0.75
CA HIS A 71 -19.13 -12.25 -0.27
C HIS A 71 -18.74 -11.36 -1.46
N GLU A 72 -17.47 -11.32 -1.82
CA GLU A 72 -17.08 -10.93 -3.17
C GLU A 72 -16.75 -12.21 -3.94
N ASP A 73 -17.14 -12.22 -5.21
CA ASP A 73 -16.91 -13.30 -6.19
C ASP A 73 -15.43 -13.51 -6.51
#